data_AF-A0A7S4LBI9-F1
#
_entry.id   AF-A0A7S4LBI9-F1
#
_cell.length_a   1.000
_cell.length_b   1.000
_cell.length_c   1.000
_cell.angle_alpha   90.00
_cell.angle_beta   90.00
_cell.angle_gamma   90.00
#
_symmetry.space_group_name_H-M   'P 1'
#
loop_
_entity.id
_entity.type
_entity.pdbx_description
1 polymer ?
#
loop_
_entity_poly.entity_id
_entity_poly.type
_entity_poly.pdbx_seq_one_letter_code
_entity_poly.pdbx_strand_id
1 'polypeptide(L)'
;MVCLVMGGSSSSTKKAESSPSPSPKSSKSKDDASERRSASAPQASSSYGSSQPPRVSYSEMVKQFYDALVKSIIRPPRAQYSMRDLGPTKFSYCGRQHHRRDFQLVNARGMALQVSHWEPVPAERPAPKLPCVVYMHGNSSSRAEGMDILCCCLARGLTVVALDFSGSGRSEGEYVSLGYFEKQDLETVVSHLKNDEGVSAVAAWGHSMGAATALFHAAQHSPSTPTDPPPLPNAEEPKEDLSLAGIVVDSTFTDLETLAHELVKDGKLLPMFVPSVVVGGALRMIRGTVQKKAGFDIKALSPIKGAPKCTTPMLIGHGRNDEFIPLHHGQAVYDKYGGPKEANWFDGDHNSLRPSAFLNAGAKFLCEAMAVPAALAAPSPPPRRGRLPWLSGTGARIPFHLMANPAADVELEAALRDSVQDSQRGRGANNTIQQQLEQQRQQQQAAGDPRVPEPAAAEDDIVRKLTELGFTEAEASEASKHHDTTEGAVAYLLEKKG
;
A
#
# COMPACT_ATOMS: atom_id res chain seq x y z
N MET A 1 -68.11 7.76 -0.13
CA MET A 1 -68.10 6.33 -0.50
C MET A 1 -67.14 5.64 0.46
N VAL A 2 -67.52 5.00 1.57
CA VAL A 2 -68.70 4.15 1.94
C VAL A 2 -68.60 2.71 1.41
N CYS A 3 -68.64 1.76 2.36
CA CYS A 3 -68.73 0.28 2.28
C CYS A 3 -67.52 -0.47 1.66
N LEU A 4 -66.87 -1.48 2.28
CA LEU A 4 -67.18 -2.43 3.39
C LEU A 4 -68.08 -3.62 2.99
N VAL A 5 -67.81 -4.80 3.61
CA VAL A 5 -68.42 -6.16 3.51
C VAL A 5 -67.55 -7.13 2.67
N MET A 6 -66.89 -8.19 3.17
CA MET A 6 -67.15 -9.28 4.15
C MET A 6 -67.86 -10.53 3.58
N GLY A 7 -67.29 -11.73 3.85
CA GLY A 7 -67.88 -13.06 3.61
C GLY A 7 -67.01 -13.98 2.73
N GLY A 8 -66.77 -15.26 3.06
CA GLY A 8 -67.18 -16.02 4.25
C GLY A 8 -66.53 -17.43 4.33
N SER A 9 -66.46 -17.95 5.56
CA SER A 9 -65.77 -19.15 6.03
C SER A 9 -66.19 -20.52 5.46
N SER A 10 -65.31 -21.53 5.54
CA SER A 10 -65.66 -22.86 6.11
C SER A 10 -64.41 -23.62 6.60
N SER A 11 -64.58 -24.60 7.51
CA SER A 11 -63.50 -25.24 8.30
C SER A 11 -63.73 -26.75 8.48
N SER A 12 -62.67 -27.57 8.62
CA SER A 12 -62.77 -28.96 9.16
C SER A 12 -61.46 -29.59 9.68
N THR A 13 -61.60 -30.58 10.58
CA THR A 13 -60.56 -31.33 11.35
C THR A 13 -60.08 -32.64 10.68
N LYS A 14 -59.07 -33.44 11.12
CA LYS A 14 -58.22 -33.63 12.35
C LYS A 14 -56.81 -34.13 11.90
N LYS A 15 -55.68 -33.81 12.57
CA LYS A 15 -55.01 -34.42 13.75
C LYS A 15 -54.33 -35.81 13.53
N ALA A 16 -53.11 -35.96 14.08
CA ALA A 16 -52.29 -37.17 14.36
C ALA A 16 -51.53 -37.82 13.18
N GLU A 17 -50.39 -38.51 13.31
CA GLU A 17 -49.18 -38.50 14.19
C GLU A 17 -48.29 -39.73 13.82
N SER A 18 -47.03 -39.74 14.29
CA SER A 18 -46.12 -40.91 14.48
C SER A 18 -45.02 -41.29 13.45
N SER A 19 -43.92 -41.81 14.01
CA SER A 19 -42.56 -42.09 13.47
C SER A 19 -42.33 -43.64 13.36
N PRO A 20 -41.12 -44.28 13.35
CA PRO A 20 -39.71 -43.83 13.31
C PRO A 20 -38.74 -44.65 12.38
N SER A 21 -37.42 -44.45 12.58
CA SER A 21 -36.20 -45.07 11.98
C SER A 21 -35.97 -46.59 12.25
N PRO A 22 -34.98 -47.29 11.62
CA PRO A 22 -33.62 -47.43 12.21
C PRO A 22 -32.41 -47.73 11.25
N SER A 23 -31.20 -47.86 11.83
CA SER A 23 -29.90 -48.36 11.25
C SER A 23 -29.72 -49.90 11.49
N PRO A 24 -28.53 -50.59 11.60
CA PRO A 24 -27.09 -50.34 11.27
C PRO A 24 -26.28 -51.62 10.78
N LYS A 25 -24.91 -51.62 10.86
CA LYS A 25 -23.93 -52.73 11.17
C LYS A 25 -23.00 -53.36 10.08
N SER A 26 -21.99 -54.09 10.58
CA SER A 26 -20.67 -54.46 10.01
C SER A 26 -20.24 -55.93 10.27
N SER A 27 -19.34 -56.57 9.47
CA SER A 27 -18.26 -57.50 9.98
C SER A 27 -17.41 -58.29 8.93
N LYS A 28 -16.08 -58.38 9.21
CA LYS A 28 -15.13 -59.55 9.14
C LYS A 28 -14.79 -60.39 7.86
N SER A 29 -13.55 -60.24 7.39
CA SER A 29 -12.43 -61.23 7.16
C SER A 29 -12.64 -62.70 6.71
N LYS A 30 -11.89 -63.18 5.68
CA LYS A 30 -10.71 -64.11 5.76
C LYS A 30 -10.22 -64.71 4.40
N ASP A 31 -8.88 -64.84 4.28
CA ASP A 31 -8.02 -65.86 3.58
C ASP A 31 -8.26 -66.19 2.07
N ASP A 32 -7.31 -66.70 1.24
CA ASP A 32 -6.01 -67.37 1.46
C ASP A 32 -5.04 -67.32 0.21
N ALA A 33 -3.74 -67.66 0.40
CA ALA A 33 -2.67 -68.19 -0.51
C ALA A 33 -2.52 -67.76 -2.02
N SER A 34 -1.35 -67.75 -2.70
CA SER A 34 0.10 -68.01 -2.43
C SER A 34 0.93 -67.39 -3.58
N GLU A 35 2.18 -66.94 -3.41
CA GLU A 35 3.42 -67.71 -3.71
C GLU A 35 4.68 -67.07 -3.08
N ARG A 36 5.80 -67.82 -3.01
CA ARG A 36 7.10 -67.41 -2.42
C ARG A 36 8.27 -67.76 -3.34
N ARG A 37 9.43 -67.12 -3.07
CA ARG A 37 10.82 -67.34 -3.59
C ARG A 37 11.14 -66.47 -4.83
N SER A 38 12.36 -65.96 -5.02
CA SER A 38 13.59 -65.94 -4.18
C SER A 38 14.53 -64.81 -4.63
N ALA A 39 15.54 -64.50 -3.80
CA ALA A 39 16.41 -63.34 -3.95
C ALA A 39 17.30 -63.30 -5.23
N SER A 40 17.48 -62.10 -5.77
CA SER A 40 18.75 -61.62 -6.32
C SER A 40 18.80 -60.09 -6.22
N ALA A 41 19.96 -59.53 -5.88
CA ALA A 41 20.17 -58.09 -5.79
C ALA A 41 21.00 -57.60 -6.99
N PRO A 42 20.53 -56.64 -7.80
CA PRO A 42 21.37 -55.91 -8.74
C PRO A 42 22.01 -54.70 -8.07
N GLN A 43 23.25 -54.41 -8.48
CA GLN A 43 24.09 -53.36 -7.89
C GLN A 43 23.62 -51.95 -8.24
N ALA A 44 23.87 -51.00 -7.35
CA ALA A 44 23.66 -49.58 -7.64
C ALA A 44 24.71 -49.05 -8.63
N SER A 45 24.26 -48.49 -9.75
CA SER A 45 25.06 -47.63 -10.62
C SER A 45 24.48 -46.20 -10.58
N SER A 46 25.02 -45.38 -9.68
CA SER A 46 24.58 -43.99 -9.51
C SER A 46 25.22 -43.08 -10.56
N SER A 47 24.59 -42.90 -11.72
CA SER A 47 24.91 -41.78 -12.61
C SER A 47 24.17 -40.52 -12.13
N TYR A 48 24.70 -39.89 -11.07
CA TYR A 48 24.31 -38.53 -10.70
C TYR A 48 24.79 -37.56 -11.80
N GLY A 49 23.93 -37.33 -12.80
CA GLY A 49 24.09 -36.21 -13.71
C GLY A 49 23.92 -34.91 -12.92
N SER A 50 25.02 -34.18 -12.71
CA SER A 50 25.00 -32.90 -12.00
C SER A 50 24.38 -31.81 -12.86
N SER A 51 23.05 -31.73 -12.89
CA SER A 51 22.35 -30.52 -13.33
C SER A 51 22.62 -29.40 -12.31
N GLN A 52 23.64 -28.60 -12.59
CA GLN A 52 23.86 -27.34 -11.89
C GLN A 52 22.56 -26.51 -11.96
N PRO A 53 22.05 -25.95 -10.84
CA PRO A 53 20.98 -24.97 -10.93
C PRO A 53 21.48 -23.76 -11.75
N PRO A 54 20.63 -23.13 -12.57
CA PRO A 54 21.05 -22.00 -13.39
C PRO A 54 21.54 -20.87 -12.50
N ARG A 55 22.74 -20.35 -12.78
CA ARG A 55 23.24 -19.13 -12.14
C ARG A 55 22.38 -17.96 -12.63
N VAL A 56 21.46 -17.48 -11.78
CA VAL A 56 20.69 -16.26 -12.05
C VAL A 56 21.67 -15.11 -12.20
N SER A 57 21.63 -14.43 -13.34
CA SER A 57 22.55 -13.33 -13.64
C SER A 57 22.24 -12.11 -12.76
N TYR A 58 23.26 -11.31 -12.45
CA TYR A 58 23.07 -10.00 -11.80
C TYR A 58 22.08 -9.12 -12.59
N SER A 59 22.11 -9.19 -13.93
CA SER A 59 21.14 -8.49 -14.78
C SER A 59 19.70 -8.98 -14.60
N GLU A 60 19.50 -10.26 -14.30
CA GLU A 60 18.17 -10.82 -14.03
C GLU A 60 17.68 -10.43 -12.64
N MET A 61 18.57 -10.40 -11.64
CA MET A 61 18.26 -9.91 -10.29
C MET A 61 17.85 -8.44 -10.31
N VAL A 62 18.63 -7.59 -11.00
CA VAL A 62 18.31 -6.15 -11.19
C VAL A 62 16.98 -5.97 -11.95
N LYS A 63 16.70 -6.82 -12.96
CA LYS A 63 15.43 -6.78 -13.70
C LYS A 63 14.23 -7.22 -12.85
N GLN A 64 14.37 -8.28 -12.05
CA GLN A 64 13.32 -8.73 -11.13
C GLN A 64 13.02 -7.67 -10.06
N PHE A 65 14.07 -7.05 -9.50
CA PHE A 65 13.96 -5.90 -8.59
C PHE A 65 13.25 -4.71 -9.25
N TYR A 66 13.63 -4.35 -10.48
CA TYR A 66 12.98 -3.30 -11.25
C TYR A 66 11.49 -3.59 -11.49
N ASP A 67 11.15 -4.81 -11.92
CA ASP A 67 9.76 -5.22 -12.12
C ASP A 67 8.97 -5.22 -10.80
N ALA A 68 9.59 -5.60 -9.67
CA ALA A 68 9.00 -5.53 -8.35
C ALA A 68 8.72 -4.08 -7.92
N LEU A 69 9.69 -3.16 -8.13
CA LEU A 69 9.52 -1.73 -7.88
C LEU A 69 8.38 -1.12 -8.71
N VAL A 70 8.39 -1.34 -10.04
CA VAL A 70 7.31 -0.85 -10.92
C VAL A 70 5.96 -1.40 -10.45
N LYS A 71 5.86 -2.70 -10.14
CA LYS A 71 4.62 -3.29 -9.61
C LYS A 71 4.22 -2.67 -8.28
N SER A 72 5.13 -2.49 -7.32
CA SER A 72 4.79 -1.89 -6.01
C SER A 72 4.27 -0.45 -6.09
N ILE A 73 4.73 0.33 -7.09
CA ILE A 73 4.35 1.74 -7.29
C ILE A 73 3.01 1.87 -8.01
N ILE A 74 2.79 1.17 -9.15
CA ILE A 74 1.56 1.33 -9.96
C ILE A 74 0.58 0.17 -9.89
N ARG A 75 1.00 -1.04 -9.53
CA ARG A 75 0.14 -2.24 -9.52
C ARG A 75 0.35 -3.07 -8.24
N PRO A 76 0.16 -2.48 -7.05
CA PRO A 76 0.29 -3.18 -5.78
C PRO A 76 -0.69 -4.36 -5.70
N PRO A 77 -0.44 -5.33 -4.80
CA PRO A 77 -1.45 -6.31 -4.41
C PRO A 77 -2.72 -5.60 -3.92
N ARG A 78 -3.87 -5.97 -4.47
CA ARG A 78 -5.17 -5.44 -4.00
C ARG A 78 -5.57 -6.08 -2.67
N ALA A 79 -5.93 -5.26 -1.70
CA ALA A 79 -6.58 -5.70 -0.47
C ALA A 79 -7.84 -6.53 -0.79
N GLN A 80 -7.86 -7.78 -0.34
CA GLN A 80 -9.02 -8.65 -0.44
C GLN A 80 -9.81 -8.58 0.88
N TYR A 81 -11.07 -8.16 0.80
CA TYR A 81 -11.95 -8.06 1.97
C TYR A 81 -13.39 -8.41 1.62
N SER A 82 -14.14 -8.82 2.64
CA SER A 82 -15.55 -9.16 2.57
C SER A 82 -16.42 -8.00 3.08
N MET A 83 -17.70 -7.98 2.68
CA MET A 83 -18.65 -6.98 3.20
C MET A 83 -18.94 -7.13 4.70
N ARG A 84 -18.43 -8.18 5.37
CA ARG A 84 -18.51 -8.37 6.83
C ARG A 84 -17.43 -7.59 7.57
N ASP A 85 -16.29 -7.34 6.95
CA ASP A 85 -15.17 -6.59 7.53
C ASP A 85 -15.54 -5.09 7.69
N LEU A 86 -16.46 -4.62 6.85
CA LEU A 86 -17.15 -3.32 6.96
C LEU A 86 -18.26 -3.27 8.04
N GLY A 87 -18.44 -4.35 8.80
CA GLY A 87 -19.49 -4.50 9.80
C GLY A 87 -20.90 -4.86 9.27
N PRO A 88 -21.92 -4.84 10.13
CA PRO A 88 -23.32 -4.98 9.74
C PRO A 88 -23.84 -3.70 9.09
N THR A 89 -24.87 -3.82 8.25
CA THR A 89 -25.52 -2.66 7.59
C THR A 89 -26.41 -1.83 8.53
N LYS A 90 -26.74 -2.33 9.72
CA LYS A 90 -27.44 -1.60 10.79
C LYS A 90 -26.86 -1.99 12.15
N PHE A 91 -26.68 -1.01 13.04
CA PHE A 91 -26.09 -1.23 14.37
C PHE A 91 -26.44 -0.13 15.37
N SER A 92 -26.27 -0.43 16.66
CA SER A 92 -26.34 0.56 17.74
C SER A 92 -24.94 1.02 18.13
N TYR A 93 -24.73 2.32 18.31
CA TYR A 93 -23.48 2.87 18.83
C TYR A 93 -23.75 4.16 19.61
N CYS A 94 -23.14 4.30 20.80
CA CYS A 94 -23.26 5.48 21.66
C CYS A 94 -24.71 5.97 21.92
N GLY A 95 -25.67 5.04 22.03
CA GLY A 95 -27.08 5.35 22.27
C GLY A 95 -27.86 5.83 21.03
N ARG A 96 -27.33 5.60 19.83
CA ARG A 96 -27.97 5.96 18.54
C ARG A 96 -27.87 4.80 17.54
N GLN A 97 -28.94 4.56 16.79
CA GLN A 97 -28.98 3.60 15.69
C GLN A 97 -28.35 4.22 14.43
N HIS A 98 -27.49 3.44 13.78
CA HIS A 98 -26.76 3.81 12.59
C HIS A 98 -26.99 2.77 11.49
N HIS A 99 -26.79 3.18 10.24
CA HIS A 99 -26.72 2.28 9.09
C HIS A 99 -25.46 2.50 8.26
N ARG A 100 -25.11 1.49 7.45
CA ARG A 100 -24.15 1.63 6.35
C ARG A 100 -24.90 1.53 5.03
N ARG A 101 -24.75 2.55 4.17
CA ARG A 101 -25.14 2.51 2.75
C ARG A 101 -23.92 2.18 1.92
N ASP A 102 -24.01 1.16 1.07
CA ASP A 102 -22.97 0.79 0.10
C ASP A 102 -23.46 1.17 -1.31
N PHE A 103 -22.66 1.91 -2.07
CA PHE A 103 -23.00 2.41 -3.41
C PHE A 103 -21.75 2.56 -4.28
N GLN A 104 -21.94 2.96 -5.53
CA GLN A 104 -20.87 3.20 -6.49
C GLN A 104 -20.94 4.62 -7.03
N LEU A 105 -19.78 5.21 -7.30
CA LEU A 105 -19.62 6.46 -8.03
C LEU A 105 -18.67 6.23 -9.20
N VAL A 106 -18.93 6.83 -10.35
CA VAL A 106 -18.04 6.76 -11.51
C VAL A 106 -17.18 8.02 -11.52
N ASN A 107 -15.85 7.87 -11.50
CA ASN A 107 -14.94 9.01 -11.51
C ASN A 107 -14.78 9.62 -12.91
N ALA A 108 -14.06 10.75 -12.98
CA ALA A 108 -13.74 11.44 -14.25
C ALA A 108 -12.96 10.59 -15.28
N ARG A 109 -12.40 9.43 -14.87
CA ARG A 109 -11.71 8.46 -15.74
C ARG A 109 -12.60 7.28 -16.16
N GLY A 110 -13.90 7.31 -15.81
CA GLY A 110 -14.87 6.27 -16.17
C GLY A 110 -14.78 4.99 -15.32
N MET A 111 -14.11 5.02 -14.17
CA MET A 111 -13.93 3.86 -13.29
C MET A 111 -14.96 3.88 -12.16
N ALA A 112 -15.64 2.75 -11.92
CA ALA A 112 -16.56 2.60 -10.79
C ALA A 112 -15.80 2.41 -9.46
N LEU A 113 -15.98 3.38 -8.57
CA LEU A 113 -15.47 3.39 -7.20
C LEU A 113 -16.49 2.75 -6.24
N GLN A 114 -16.06 1.85 -5.36
CA GLN A 114 -16.90 1.28 -4.31
C GLN A 114 -16.87 2.19 -3.07
N VAL A 115 -18.03 2.73 -2.69
CA VAL A 115 -18.16 3.70 -1.59
C VAL A 115 -19.10 3.17 -0.51
N SER A 116 -18.77 3.42 0.76
CA SER A 116 -19.59 3.11 1.92
C SER A 116 -19.79 4.35 2.78
N HIS A 117 -21.02 4.65 3.19
CA HIS A 117 -21.37 5.77 4.08
C HIS A 117 -22.02 5.24 5.35
N TRP A 118 -21.42 5.55 6.52
CA TRP A 118 -21.94 5.28 7.84
C TRP A 118 -22.51 6.54 8.47
N GLU A 119 -23.80 6.50 8.81
CA GLU A 119 -24.55 7.63 9.34
C GLU A 119 -25.68 7.15 10.28
N PRO A 120 -26.28 8.03 11.11
CA PRO A 120 -27.50 7.72 11.84
C PRO A 120 -28.64 7.29 10.92
N VAL A 121 -29.50 6.38 11.39
CA VAL A 121 -30.75 6.08 10.66
C VAL A 121 -31.62 7.35 10.60
N PRO A 122 -32.43 7.56 9.55
CA PRO A 122 -33.18 8.81 9.36
C PRO A 122 -34.03 9.26 10.57
N ALA A 123 -34.63 8.31 11.29
CA ALA A 123 -35.45 8.57 12.48
C ALA A 123 -34.64 9.04 13.72
N GLU A 124 -33.31 8.88 13.72
CA GLU A 124 -32.41 9.26 14.82
C GLU A 124 -31.31 10.25 14.38
N ARG A 125 -31.47 10.89 13.21
CA ARG A 125 -30.58 11.98 12.78
C ARG A 125 -30.78 13.18 13.72
N PRO A 126 -29.74 13.68 14.42
CA PRO A 126 -29.88 14.80 15.36
C PRO A 126 -30.08 16.16 14.67
N ALA A 127 -29.85 16.23 13.35
CA ALA A 127 -30.13 17.38 12.51
C ALA A 127 -30.44 16.94 11.07
N PRO A 128 -31.14 17.78 10.26
CA PRO A 128 -31.40 17.49 8.85
C PRO A 128 -30.11 17.29 8.06
N LYS A 129 -29.09 18.13 8.30
CA LYS A 129 -27.77 18.04 7.69
C LYS A 129 -26.72 17.63 8.71
N LEU A 130 -25.78 16.77 8.34
CA LEU A 130 -24.69 16.30 9.21
C LEU A 130 -23.32 16.52 8.56
N PRO A 131 -22.25 16.78 9.34
CA PRO A 131 -20.89 16.87 8.82
C PRO A 131 -20.37 15.49 8.44
N CYS A 132 -19.59 15.39 7.35
CA CYS A 132 -19.09 14.12 6.81
C CYS A 132 -17.56 14.12 6.70
N VAL A 133 -16.94 13.02 7.12
CA VAL A 133 -15.50 12.76 6.94
C VAL A 133 -15.28 11.71 5.86
N VAL A 134 -14.55 12.04 4.81
CA VAL A 134 -14.09 11.09 3.79
C VAL A 134 -12.77 10.46 4.23
N TYR A 135 -12.78 9.16 4.53
CA TYR A 135 -11.59 8.36 4.80
C TYR A 135 -10.97 7.81 3.52
N MET A 136 -9.66 7.95 3.40
CA MET A 136 -8.84 7.55 2.26
C MET A 136 -7.71 6.62 2.71
N HIS A 137 -7.71 5.40 2.19
CA HIS A 137 -6.84 4.32 2.63
C HIS A 137 -5.40 4.42 2.10
N GLY A 138 -4.48 3.67 2.72
CA GLY A 138 -3.08 3.56 2.29
C GLY A 138 -2.87 2.75 1.00
N ASN A 139 -1.63 2.68 0.51
CA ASN A 139 -1.29 1.85 -0.64
C ASN A 139 -1.53 0.36 -0.33
N SER A 140 -2.01 -0.44 -1.29
CA SER A 140 -2.39 -1.85 -1.07
C SER A 140 -3.55 -2.10 -0.08
N SER A 141 -4.34 -1.08 0.28
CA SER A 141 -5.45 -1.16 1.25
C SER A 141 -6.84 -1.03 0.60
N SER A 142 -7.88 -0.83 1.42
CA SER A 142 -9.28 -0.66 1.01
C SER A 142 -10.08 0.20 2.00
N ARG A 143 -11.34 0.52 1.67
CA ARG A 143 -12.29 1.25 2.54
C ARG A 143 -12.56 0.59 3.90
N ALA A 144 -12.15 -0.66 4.09
CA ALA A 144 -12.20 -1.34 5.39
C ALA A 144 -11.29 -0.69 6.43
N GLU A 145 -10.21 -0.01 6.02
CA GLU A 145 -9.32 0.74 6.90
C GLU A 145 -10.04 1.91 7.60
N GLY A 146 -11.11 2.46 6.99
CA GLY A 146 -11.94 3.50 7.60
C GLY A 146 -12.68 3.08 8.88
N MET A 147 -12.65 1.79 9.25
CA MET A 147 -13.18 1.31 10.54
C MET A 147 -12.41 1.87 11.74
N ASP A 148 -11.14 2.24 11.56
CA ASP A 148 -10.30 2.77 12.63
C ASP A 148 -10.79 4.14 13.16
N ILE A 149 -11.31 5.00 12.28
CA ILE A 149 -11.86 6.31 12.66
C ILE A 149 -13.36 6.28 13.00
N LEU A 150 -14.08 5.21 12.62
CA LEU A 150 -15.54 5.18 12.67
C LEU A 150 -16.08 5.44 14.08
N CYS A 151 -15.46 4.83 15.10
CA CYS A 151 -15.87 5.01 16.50
C CYS A 151 -15.70 6.46 16.99
N CYS A 152 -14.56 7.10 16.74
CA CYS A 152 -14.33 8.46 17.24
C CYS A 152 -15.15 9.51 16.47
N CYS A 153 -15.46 9.27 15.19
CA CYS A 153 -16.29 10.16 14.37
C CYS A 153 -17.79 10.06 14.74
N LEU A 154 -18.39 8.87 14.73
CA LEU A 154 -19.81 8.70 15.04
C LEU A 154 -20.17 9.20 16.45
N ALA A 155 -19.27 9.01 17.44
CA ALA A 155 -19.47 9.49 18.80
C ALA A 155 -19.59 11.03 18.90
N ARG A 156 -19.04 11.76 17.91
CA ARG A 156 -19.03 13.22 17.84
C ARG A 156 -20.12 13.78 16.90
N GLY A 157 -20.99 12.94 16.35
CA GLY A 157 -22.03 13.36 15.42
C GLY A 157 -21.56 13.56 13.97
N LEU A 158 -20.32 13.16 13.66
CA LEU A 158 -19.82 13.08 12.28
C LEU A 158 -20.37 11.83 11.60
N THR A 159 -20.72 11.91 10.32
CA THR A 159 -20.85 10.74 9.44
C THR A 159 -19.49 10.42 8.82
N VAL A 160 -19.31 9.18 8.36
CA VAL A 160 -18.06 8.74 7.73
C VAL A 160 -18.36 8.13 6.38
N VAL A 161 -17.62 8.54 5.35
CA VAL A 161 -17.58 7.89 4.05
C VAL A 161 -16.20 7.29 3.86
N ALA A 162 -16.11 6.07 3.32
CA ALA A 162 -14.85 5.49 2.89
C ALA A 162 -15.00 4.90 1.48
N LEU A 163 -13.98 5.10 0.65
CA LEU A 163 -13.92 4.63 -0.74
C LEU A 163 -12.80 3.60 -0.93
N ASP A 164 -13.01 2.63 -1.81
CA ASP A 164 -11.91 1.92 -2.45
C ASP A 164 -11.44 2.82 -3.61
N PHE A 165 -10.17 3.26 -3.60
CA PHE A 165 -9.61 4.01 -4.73
C PHE A 165 -9.59 3.19 -6.02
N SER A 166 -9.52 3.85 -7.17
CA SER A 166 -9.20 3.20 -8.45
C SER A 166 -7.95 2.33 -8.31
N GLY A 167 -7.93 1.17 -8.96
CA GLY A 167 -6.82 0.22 -8.82
C GLY A 167 -6.81 -0.57 -7.50
N SER A 168 -7.66 -0.22 -6.53
CA SER A 168 -7.64 -0.75 -5.16
C SER A 168 -8.90 -1.52 -4.78
N GLY A 169 -8.79 -2.41 -3.80
CA GLY A 169 -9.90 -3.19 -3.25
C GLY A 169 -10.82 -3.78 -4.31
N ARG A 170 -12.11 -3.42 -4.23
CA ARG A 170 -13.22 -3.86 -5.09
C ARG A 170 -13.60 -2.83 -6.17
N SER A 171 -12.88 -1.72 -6.30
CA SER A 171 -13.09 -0.71 -7.35
C SER A 171 -12.49 -1.13 -8.69
N GLU A 172 -12.91 -0.48 -9.77
CA GLU A 172 -12.35 -0.70 -11.10
C GLU A 172 -10.97 -0.03 -11.29
N GLY A 173 -10.51 0.06 -12.54
CA GLY A 173 -9.13 0.45 -12.89
C GLY A 173 -8.15 -0.73 -12.81
N GLU A 174 -6.92 -0.54 -13.30
CA GLU A 174 -5.84 -1.53 -13.18
C GLU A 174 -4.72 -1.06 -12.23
N TYR A 175 -4.47 0.26 -12.20
CA TYR A 175 -3.33 0.88 -11.54
C TYR A 175 -3.75 1.85 -10.43
N VAL A 176 -2.88 2.01 -9.44
CA VAL A 176 -2.86 3.15 -8.51
C VAL A 176 -1.78 4.15 -8.94
N SER A 177 -1.78 5.33 -8.33
CA SER A 177 -0.78 6.38 -8.59
C SER A 177 -0.36 7.15 -7.35
N LEU A 178 -0.45 6.55 -6.15
CA LEU A 178 0.07 7.10 -4.90
C LEU A 178 -0.39 8.55 -4.58
N GLY A 179 -1.58 8.94 -5.05
CA GLY A 179 -2.21 10.24 -4.79
C GLY A 179 -2.53 11.06 -6.06
N TYR A 180 -1.87 10.80 -7.19
CA TYR A 180 -1.97 11.68 -8.36
C TYR A 180 -3.31 11.62 -9.08
N PHE A 181 -3.87 10.43 -9.27
CA PHE A 181 -5.19 10.18 -9.85
C PHE A 181 -6.24 9.91 -8.78
N GLU A 182 -5.83 9.44 -7.61
CA GLU A 182 -6.67 9.29 -6.42
C GLU A 182 -7.30 10.62 -5.99
N LYS A 183 -6.69 11.78 -6.29
CA LYS A 183 -7.33 13.09 -6.05
C LYS A 183 -8.62 13.28 -6.86
N GLN A 184 -8.71 12.74 -8.07
CA GLN A 184 -9.94 12.81 -8.89
C GLN A 184 -11.02 11.86 -8.34
N ASP A 185 -10.61 10.78 -7.68
CA ASP A 185 -11.53 9.87 -6.99
C ASP A 185 -12.11 10.55 -5.74
N LEU A 186 -11.27 11.30 -5.01
CA LEU A 186 -11.70 12.17 -3.92
C LEU A 186 -12.64 13.29 -4.43
N GLU A 187 -12.29 14.00 -5.51
CA GLU A 187 -13.15 15.02 -6.12
C GLU A 187 -14.54 14.47 -6.46
N THR A 188 -14.60 13.25 -6.99
CA THR A 188 -15.86 12.55 -7.28
C THR A 188 -16.70 12.32 -6.02
N VAL A 189 -16.08 11.89 -4.91
CA VAL A 189 -16.77 11.69 -3.62
C VAL A 189 -17.16 13.03 -2.98
N VAL A 190 -16.31 14.06 -3.05
CA VAL A 190 -16.58 15.39 -2.49
C VAL A 190 -17.73 16.08 -3.22
N SER A 191 -17.75 16.04 -4.56
CA SER A 191 -18.86 16.55 -5.37
C SER A 191 -20.16 15.81 -5.04
N HIS A 192 -20.15 14.48 -4.97
CA HIS A 192 -21.32 13.71 -4.56
C HIS A 192 -21.84 14.13 -3.18
N LEU A 193 -20.96 14.37 -2.20
CA LEU A 193 -21.34 14.77 -0.85
C LEU A 193 -21.78 16.24 -0.74
N LYS A 194 -21.18 17.16 -1.50
CA LYS A 194 -21.62 18.57 -1.53
C LYS A 194 -23.00 18.73 -2.18
N ASN A 195 -23.38 17.81 -3.07
CA ASN A 195 -24.72 17.73 -3.66
C ASN A 195 -25.74 16.89 -2.86
N ASP A 196 -25.35 16.21 -1.77
CA ASP A 196 -26.29 15.52 -0.86
C ASP A 196 -26.89 16.53 0.12
N GLU A 197 -28.21 16.78 0.03
CA GLU A 197 -28.91 17.71 0.91
C GLU A 197 -28.76 17.38 2.41
N GLY A 198 -28.46 16.12 2.75
CA GLY A 198 -28.19 15.64 4.10
C GLY A 198 -26.77 15.91 4.61
N VAL A 199 -25.88 16.51 3.83
CA VAL A 199 -24.51 16.85 4.25
C VAL A 199 -24.39 18.36 4.51
N SER A 200 -23.73 18.74 5.61
CA SER A 200 -23.52 20.15 6.01
C SER A 200 -22.13 20.68 5.69
N ALA A 201 -21.11 19.83 5.77
CA ALA A 201 -19.71 20.14 5.52
C ALA A 201 -18.96 18.83 5.21
N VAL A 202 -17.87 18.94 4.45
CA VAL A 202 -17.02 17.80 4.08
C VAL A 202 -15.59 18.07 4.55
N ALA A 203 -15.03 17.11 5.26
CA ALA A 203 -13.62 17.04 5.63
C ALA A 203 -13.02 15.71 5.16
N ALA A 204 -11.70 15.59 5.17
CA ALA A 204 -11.03 14.36 4.75
C ALA A 204 -10.01 13.85 5.78
N TRP A 205 -9.83 12.53 5.83
CA TRP A 205 -8.80 11.84 6.59
C TRP A 205 -8.07 10.90 5.65
N GLY A 206 -6.78 11.10 5.44
CA GLY A 206 -5.98 10.26 4.57
C GLY A 206 -4.80 9.65 5.30
N HIS A 207 -4.49 8.39 5.02
CA HIS A 207 -3.29 7.71 5.47
C HIS A 207 -2.38 7.36 4.29
N SER A 208 -1.08 7.65 4.39
CA SER A 208 -0.05 7.30 3.41
C SER A 208 -0.41 7.83 2.00
N MET A 209 -0.75 6.98 1.04
CA MET A 209 -1.34 7.37 -0.26
C MET A 209 -2.56 8.29 -0.12
N GLY A 210 -3.49 7.99 0.79
CA GLY A 210 -4.64 8.84 1.09
C GLY A 210 -4.23 10.20 1.67
N ALA A 211 -3.13 10.26 2.42
CA ALA A 211 -2.61 11.51 2.98
C ALA A 211 -2.01 12.41 1.88
N ALA A 212 -1.26 11.81 0.95
CA ALA A 212 -0.81 12.49 -0.27
C ALA A 212 -1.99 12.98 -1.12
N THR A 213 -3.04 12.17 -1.26
CA THR A 213 -4.30 12.54 -1.94
C THR A 213 -4.94 13.78 -1.33
N ALA A 214 -5.08 13.81 0.01
CA ALA A 214 -5.63 14.96 0.74
C ALA A 214 -4.84 16.25 0.49
N LEU A 215 -3.51 16.15 0.50
CA LEU A 215 -2.60 17.29 0.24
C LEU A 215 -2.73 17.79 -1.22
N PHE A 216 -2.76 16.90 -2.20
CA PHE A 216 -2.95 17.30 -3.61
C PHE A 216 -4.29 18.00 -3.82
N HIS A 217 -5.37 17.46 -3.24
CA HIS A 217 -6.71 18.05 -3.33
C HIS A 217 -6.77 19.43 -2.65
N ALA A 218 -6.30 19.54 -1.40
CA ALA A 218 -6.26 20.82 -0.70
C ALA A 218 -5.41 21.86 -1.44
N ALA A 219 -4.27 21.46 -2.01
CA ALA A 219 -3.41 22.33 -2.81
C ALA A 219 -4.06 22.75 -4.16
N GLN A 220 -4.90 21.90 -4.76
CA GLN A 220 -5.59 22.21 -6.00
C GLN A 220 -6.79 23.15 -5.80
N HIS A 221 -7.50 23.00 -4.67
CA HIS A 221 -8.70 23.77 -4.31
C HIS A 221 -8.41 24.90 -3.28
N SER A 222 -7.16 25.34 -3.18
CA SER A 222 -6.79 26.56 -2.44
C SER A 222 -6.85 27.79 -3.35
N PRO A 223 -7.13 28.99 -2.81
CA PRO A 223 -7.17 30.23 -3.60
C PRO A 223 -5.87 30.46 -4.38
N SER A 224 -6.00 30.95 -5.62
CA SER A 224 -4.85 31.32 -6.44
C SER A 224 -4.07 32.47 -5.80
N THR A 225 -2.74 32.31 -5.79
CA THR A 225 -1.80 33.31 -5.29
C THR A 225 -1.33 34.23 -6.42
N PRO A 226 -0.90 35.48 -6.13
CA PRO A 226 -0.32 36.37 -7.16
C PRO A 226 0.94 35.83 -7.84
N THR A 227 1.55 34.78 -7.27
CA THR A 227 2.73 34.09 -7.80
C THR A 227 2.42 32.84 -8.63
N ASP A 228 1.17 32.39 -8.68
CA ASP A 228 0.79 31.29 -9.56
C ASP A 228 0.91 31.74 -11.03
N PRO A 229 1.36 30.86 -11.94
CA PRO A 229 1.34 31.17 -13.37
C PRO A 229 -0.09 31.50 -13.79
N PRO A 230 -0.31 32.51 -14.66
CA PRO A 230 -1.65 32.87 -15.10
C PRO A 230 -2.35 31.63 -15.67
N PRO A 231 -3.64 31.42 -15.37
CA PRO A 231 -4.38 30.27 -15.88
C PRO A 231 -4.25 30.23 -17.41
N LEU A 232 -4.06 29.02 -17.94
CA LEU A 232 -3.93 28.82 -19.38
C LEU A 232 -5.12 29.48 -20.09
N PRO A 233 -4.92 30.17 -21.23
CA PRO A 233 -6.06 30.67 -22.00
C PRO A 233 -6.95 29.47 -22.37
N ASN A 234 -8.22 29.56 -21.99
CA ASN A 234 -9.25 28.50 -22.04
C ASN A 234 -9.21 27.43 -20.91
N ALA A 235 -8.51 27.66 -19.80
CA ALA A 235 -8.82 26.92 -18.56
C ALA A 235 -10.25 27.28 -18.12
N GLU A 236 -11.14 26.29 -18.02
CA GLU A 236 -12.46 26.51 -17.44
C GLU A 236 -12.30 26.83 -15.93
N GLU A 237 -13.00 27.87 -15.47
CA GLU A 237 -13.24 28.11 -14.05
C GLU A 237 -13.83 26.82 -13.42
N PRO A 238 -13.43 26.44 -12.19
CA PRO A 238 -13.99 25.25 -11.52
C PRO A 238 -15.51 25.34 -11.44
N LYS A 239 -16.22 24.38 -12.08
CA LYS A 239 -17.69 24.36 -12.13
C LYS A 239 -18.36 24.17 -10.76
N GLU A 240 -17.60 23.76 -9.75
CA GLU A 240 -18.07 23.51 -8.38
C GLU A 240 -16.95 23.82 -7.38
N ASP A 241 -17.28 24.40 -6.24
CA ASP A 241 -16.37 24.52 -5.11
C ASP A 241 -16.17 23.14 -4.47
N LEU A 242 -14.98 22.54 -4.60
CA LEU A 242 -14.62 21.26 -3.97
C LEU A 242 -13.70 21.43 -2.75
N SER A 243 -13.60 22.63 -2.18
CA SER A 243 -12.83 22.87 -0.95
C SER A 243 -13.28 21.97 0.22
N LEU A 244 -12.32 21.58 1.05
CA LEU A 244 -12.54 20.81 2.27
C LEU A 244 -12.47 21.73 3.48
N ALA A 245 -13.32 21.49 4.48
CA ALA A 245 -13.33 22.25 5.73
C ALA A 245 -12.08 21.99 6.59
N GLY A 246 -11.50 20.80 6.49
CA GLY A 246 -10.26 20.42 7.16
C GLY A 246 -9.74 19.07 6.67
N ILE A 247 -8.44 18.81 6.87
CA ILE A 247 -7.79 17.54 6.51
C ILE A 247 -7.01 16.94 7.68
N VAL A 248 -7.08 15.62 7.86
CA VAL A 248 -6.12 14.84 8.65
C VAL A 248 -5.19 14.10 7.70
N VAL A 249 -3.88 14.32 7.88
CA VAL A 249 -2.80 13.81 7.04
C VAL A 249 -1.96 12.86 7.88
N ASP A 250 -2.18 11.56 7.73
CA ASP A 250 -1.49 10.51 8.50
C ASP A 250 -0.35 9.91 7.68
N SER A 251 0.88 10.01 8.20
CA SER A 251 2.10 9.34 7.71
C SER A 251 2.35 9.54 6.21
N THR A 252 2.47 10.81 5.82
CA THR A 252 2.66 11.25 4.43
C THR A 252 4.14 11.35 4.03
N PHE A 253 4.41 11.40 2.72
CA PHE A 253 5.76 11.55 2.15
C PHE A 253 5.94 12.91 1.45
N THR A 254 7.18 13.36 1.30
CA THR A 254 7.48 14.64 0.60
C THR A 254 7.30 14.51 -0.90
N ASP A 255 7.90 13.48 -1.46
CA ASP A 255 7.91 13.12 -2.88
C ASP A 255 8.43 11.68 -3.07
N LEU A 256 7.99 11.03 -4.14
CA LEU A 256 8.33 9.62 -4.39
C LEU A 256 9.82 9.41 -4.69
N GLU A 257 10.50 10.39 -5.28
CA GLU A 257 11.91 10.29 -5.65
C GLU A 257 12.80 10.22 -4.41
N THR A 258 12.60 11.12 -3.45
CA THR A 258 13.27 11.09 -2.14
C THR A 258 12.96 9.80 -1.38
N LEU A 259 11.69 9.43 -1.27
CA LEU A 259 11.26 8.20 -0.56
C LEU A 259 11.90 6.94 -1.17
N ALA A 260 11.93 6.82 -2.50
CA ALA A 260 12.54 5.68 -3.18
C ALA A 260 14.07 5.63 -2.98
N HIS A 261 14.74 6.78 -2.96
CA HIS A 261 16.18 6.84 -2.64
C HIS A 261 16.47 6.36 -1.21
N GLU A 262 15.64 6.70 -0.23
CA GLU A 262 15.82 6.29 1.16
C GLU A 262 15.52 4.81 1.40
N LEU A 263 14.42 4.28 0.84
CA LEU A 263 14.09 2.86 0.94
C LEU A 263 15.19 1.93 0.36
N VAL A 264 15.91 2.39 -0.67
CA VAL A 264 17.08 1.67 -1.20
C VAL A 264 18.32 1.87 -0.31
N LYS A 265 18.58 3.09 0.15
CA LYS A 265 19.75 3.42 0.98
C LYS A 265 19.75 2.70 2.34
N ASP A 266 18.58 2.59 2.97
CA ASP A 266 18.39 1.92 4.26
C ASP A 266 18.38 0.38 4.13
N GLY A 267 18.53 -0.15 2.92
CA GLY A 267 18.50 -1.59 2.63
C GLY A 267 17.12 -2.24 2.74
N LYS A 268 16.06 -1.45 2.97
CA LYS A 268 14.67 -1.91 3.16
C LYS A 268 14.06 -2.52 1.90
N LEU A 269 14.54 -2.13 0.72
CA LEU A 269 14.13 -2.67 -0.58
C LEU A 269 15.16 -3.62 -1.22
N LEU A 270 16.43 -3.54 -0.81
CA LEU A 270 17.51 -4.45 -1.22
C LEU A 270 18.55 -4.62 -0.10
N PRO A 271 18.92 -5.84 0.30
CA PRO A 271 19.92 -6.09 1.34
C PRO A 271 21.38 -5.85 0.88
N MET A 272 21.58 -4.99 -0.13
CA MET A 272 22.89 -4.67 -0.72
C MET A 272 23.04 -3.15 -0.91
N PHE A 273 24.27 -2.66 -0.80
CA PHE A 273 24.56 -1.24 -1.08
C PHE A 273 24.40 -0.93 -2.57
N VAL A 274 23.48 -0.05 -2.91
CA VAL A 274 23.25 0.42 -4.28
C VAL A 274 23.66 1.90 -4.40
N PRO A 275 24.65 2.25 -5.23
CA PRO A 275 25.06 3.64 -5.44
C PRO A 275 23.90 4.51 -5.97
N SER A 276 23.81 5.77 -5.52
CA SER A 276 22.69 6.66 -5.85
C SER A 276 22.50 6.90 -7.36
N VAL A 277 23.57 6.81 -8.16
CA VAL A 277 23.52 6.90 -9.64
C VAL A 277 22.70 5.76 -10.24
N VAL A 278 22.86 4.53 -9.72
CA VAL A 278 22.08 3.35 -10.15
C VAL A 278 20.61 3.53 -9.80
N VAL A 279 20.31 4.06 -8.61
CA VAL A 279 18.92 4.36 -8.20
C VAL A 279 18.31 5.44 -9.10
N GLY A 280 19.04 6.50 -9.44
CA GLY A 280 18.59 7.53 -10.38
C GLY A 280 18.33 7.00 -11.79
N GLY A 281 19.18 6.09 -12.29
CA GLY A 281 18.98 5.38 -13.55
C GLY A 281 17.72 4.49 -13.52
N ALA A 282 17.55 3.70 -12.46
CA ALA A 282 16.36 2.89 -12.25
C ALA A 282 15.08 3.74 -12.19
N LEU A 283 15.09 4.85 -11.43
CA LEU A 283 13.97 5.78 -11.34
C LEU A 283 13.63 6.44 -12.69
N ARG A 284 14.62 6.72 -13.55
CA ARG A 284 14.37 7.19 -14.93
C ARG A 284 13.65 6.14 -15.78
N MET A 285 14.02 4.87 -15.67
CA MET A 285 13.34 3.76 -16.37
C MET A 285 11.93 3.51 -15.81
N ILE A 286 11.77 3.53 -14.48
CA ILE A 286 10.48 3.43 -13.79
C ILE A 286 9.56 4.57 -14.26
N ARG A 287 10.06 5.82 -14.28
CA ARG A 287 9.32 6.99 -14.80
C ARG A 287 8.80 6.76 -16.21
N GLY A 288 9.64 6.30 -17.14
CA GLY A 288 9.23 6.00 -18.50
C GLY A 288 8.15 4.90 -18.58
N THR A 289 8.29 3.84 -17.78
CA THR A 289 7.32 2.74 -17.73
C THR A 289 6.01 3.13 -17.08
N VAL A 290 6.03 3.90 -16.00
CA VAL A 290 4.84 4.44 -15.31
C VAL A 290 4.11 5.43 -16.21
N GLN A 291 4.83 6.33 -16.88
CA GLN A 291 4.24 7.28 -17.82
C GLN A 291 3.61 6.55 -19.03
N LYS A 292 4.23 5.46 -19.51
CA LYS A 292 3.68 4.63 -20.60
C LYS A 292 2.49 3.75 -20.20
N LYS A 293 2.48 3.17 -18.99
CA LYS A 293 1.46 2.21 -18.54
C LYS A 293 0.29 2.84 -17.77
N ALA A 294 0.59 3.81 -16.91
CA ALA A 294 -0.39 4.47 -16.04
C ALA A 294 -0.68 5.92 -16.42
N GLY A 295 0.09 6.53 -17.33
CA GLY A 295 -0.24 7.85 -17.91
C GLY A 295 0.10 9.07 -17.04
N PHE A 296 0.96 8.92 -16.02
CA PHE A 296 1.43 10.03 -15.18
C PHE A 296 2.95 10.04 -15.00
N ASP A 297 3.51 11.19 -14.63
CA ASP A 297 4.92 11.34 -14.30
C ASP A 297 5.14 11.16 -12.79
N ILE A 298 5.98 10.23 -12.38
CA ILE A 298 6.32 10.02 -10.97
C ILE A 298 6.94 11.27 -10.31
N LYS A 299 7.56 12.18 -11.06
CA LYS A 299 8.10 13.45 -10.51
C LYS A 299 6.99 14.46 -10.15
N ALA A 300 5.75 14.22 -10.57
CA ALA A 300 4.57 14.95 -10.10
C ALA A 300 4.05 14.42 -8.75
N LEU A 301 4.51 13.24 -8.30
CA LEU A 301 4.24 12.73 -6.95
C LEU A 301 5.09 13.45 -5.91
N SER A 302 4.72 14.70 -5.62
CA SER A 302 5.41 15.56 -4.67
C SER A 302 4.39 16.40 -3.87
N PRO A 303 3.68 15.80 -2.89
CA PRO A 303 2.75 16.52 -2.02
C PRO A 303 3.35 17.78 -1.38
N ILE A 304 4.65 17.75 -1.05
CA ILE A 304 5.38 18.89 -0.44
C ILE A 304 5.41 20.14 -1.33
N LYS A 305 5.30 20.02 -2.67
CA LYS A 305 5.22 21.18 -3.57
C LYS A 305 3.88 21.90 -3.47
N GLY A 306 2.81 21.19 -3.11
CA GLY A 306 1.48 21.76 -2.90
C GLY A 306 1.31 22.41 -1.52
N ALA A 307 1.98 21.88 -0.49
CA ALA A 307 1.82 22.30 0.90
C ALA A 307 1.90 23.83 1.14
N PRO A 308 2.83 24.61 0.54
CA PRO A 308 2.93 26.06 0.78
C PRO A 308 1.72 26.89 0.37
N LYS A 309 0.93 26.42 -0.61
CA LYS A 309 -0.27 27.13 -1.07
C LYS A 309 -1.56 26.64 -0.44
N CYS A 310 -1.52 25.55 0.34
CA CYS A 310 -2.70 25.04 1.03
C CYS A 310 -3.22 26.05 2.06
N THR A 311 -4.52 26.38 2.02
CA THR A 311 -5.18 27.22 3.05
C THR A 311 -6.10 26.44 3.99
N THR A 312 -6.49 25.22 3.62
CA THR A 312 -7.32 24.32 4.45
C THR A 312 -6.65 24.04 5.80
N PRO A 313 -7.37 24.00 6.93
CA PRO A 313 -6.82 23.53 8.19
C PRO A 313 -6.32 22.08 8.11
N MET A 314 -5.09 21.82 8.59
CA MET A 314 -4.49 20.48 8.62
C MET A 314 -4.12 20.04 10.04
N LEU A 315 -4.47 18.79 10.39
CA LEU A 315 -3.77 18.04 11.43
C LEU A 315 -2.87 17.00 10.74
N ILE A 316 -1.56 17.06 10.98
CA ILE A 316 -0.64 16.00 10.55
C ILE A 316 -0.37 15.03 11.70
N GLY A 317 -0.35 13.74 11.41
CA GLY A 317 0.07 12.68 12.33
C GLY A 317 1.12 11.80 11.68
N HIS A 318 2.06 11.28 12.45
CA HIS A 318 3.11 10.40 11.93
C HIS A 318 3.72 9.56 13.05
N GLY A 319 4.01 8.29 12.77
CA GLY A 319 4.74 7.41 13.68
C GLY A 319 6.18 7.88 13.89
N ARG A 320 6.62 7.98 15.16
CA ARG A 320 8.02 8.31 15.49
C ARG A 320 9.03 7.28 15.01
N ASN A 321 8.59 6.02 14.92
CA ASN A 321 9.38 4.88 14.50
C ASN A 321 8.89 4.36 13.15
N ASP A 322 8.37 5.24 12.29
CA ASP A 322 7.95 4.89 10.93
C ASP A 322 9.19 4.54 10.10
N GLU A 323 9.37 3.24 9.84
CA GLU A 323 10.48 2.71 9.07
C GLU A 323 10.21 2.73 7.56
N PHE A 324 8.95 2.83 7.12
CA PHE A 324 8.59 2.84 5.70
C PHE A 324 8.63 4.25 5.10
N ILE A 325 8.08 5.24 5.80
CA ILE A 325 8.13 6.66 5.45
C ILE A 325 8.69 7.40 6.67
N PRO A 326 10.00 7.67 6.75
CA PRO A 326 10.59 8.27 7.95
C PRO A 326 9.93 9.59 8.37
N LEU A 327 9.79 9.79 9.69
CA LEU A 327 9.11 10.93 10.34
C LEU A 327 9.47 12.30 9.75
N HIS A 328 10.71 12.47 9.28
CA HIS A 328 11.18 13.73 8.70
C HIS A 328 10.35 14.18 7.49
N HIS A 329 9.72 13.26 6.74
CA HIS A 329 8.85 13.64 5.62
C HIS A 329 7.60 14.39 6.11
N GLY A 330 6.95 13.87 7.15
CA GLY A 330 5.80 14.52 7.78
C GLY A 330 6.18 15.88 8.37
N GLN A 331 7.35 15.97 9.02
CA GLN A 331 7.89 17.24 9.52
C GLN A 331 8.14 18.25 8.39
N ALA A 332 8.78 17.83 7.28
CA ALA A 332 9.05 18.70 6.15
C ALA A 332 7.78 19.20 5.43
N VAL A 333 6.71 18.38 5.40
CA VAL A 333 5.39 18.82 4.93
C VAL A 333 4.76 19.79 5.92
N TYR A 334 4.80 19.51 7.22
CA TYR A 334 4.29 20.40 8.27
C TYR A 334 4.94 21.78 8.21
N ASP A 335 6.26 21.85 8.19
CA ASP A 335 7.02 23.11 8.20
C ASP A 335 6.65 23.98 7.00
N LYS A 336 6.53 23.37 5.81
CA LYS A 336 6.17 24.07 4.56
C LYS A 336 4.67 24.32 4.36
N TYR A 337 3.79 23.76 5.18
CA TYR A 337 2.34 23.93 4.99
C TYR A 337 1.91 25.39 5.22
N GLY A 338 1.16 25.97 4.28
CA GLY A 338 0.78 27.39 4.30
C GLY A 338 -0.38 27.73 5.24
N GLY A 339 -1.30 26.78 5.45
CA GLY A 339 -2.53 26.98 6.20
C GLY A 339 -2.40 26.74 7.71
N PRO A 340 -3.51 26.88 8.46
CA PRO A 340 -3.57 26.52 9.88
C PRO A 340 -3.17 25.06 10.06
N LYS A 341 -2.24 24.79 10.99
CA LYS A 341 -1.60 23.47 11.11
C LYS A 341 -1.31 23.02 12.54
N GLU A 342 -1.77 21.83 12.86
CA GLU A 342 -1.46 21.10 14.10
C GLU A 342 -0.67 19.83 13.78
N ALA A 343 0.12 19.34 14.75
CA ALA A 343 0.91 18.13 14.60
C ALA A 343 0.72 17.17 15.79
N ASN A 344 0.63 15.88 15.50
CA ASN A 344 0.54 14.81 16.49
C ASN A 344 1.50 13.67 16.12
N TRP A 345 2.76 13.83 16.51
CA TRP A 345 3.78 12.79 16.39
C TRP A 345 3.53 11.74 17.50
N PHE A 346 3.29 10.49 17.12
CA PHE A 346 2.87 9.43 18.03
C PHE A 346 3.83 8.24 18.01
N ASP A 347 3.83 7.43 19.08
CA ASP A 347 4.65 6.22 19.12
C ASP A 347 4.02 5.13 18.26
N GLY A 348 4.77 4.64 17.29
CA GLY A 348 4.29 3.71 16.27
C GLY A 348 5.17 3.73 15.01
N ASP A 349 4.92 2.74 14.16
CA ASP A 349 5.48 2.56 12.81
C ASP A 349 4.34 2.71 11.76
N HIS A 350 4.66 2.78 10.46
CA HIS A 350 3.73 3.01 9.35
C HIS A 350 2.45 2.18 9.44
N ASN A 351 2.61 0.89 9.71
CA ASN A 351 1.54 -0.11 9.70
C ASN A 351 0.99 -0.42 11.11
N SER A 352 1.42 0.33 12.13
CA SER A 352 0.97 0.14 13.51
C SER A 352 -0.46 0.66 13.72
N LEU A 353 -1.23 -0.02 14.58
CA LEU A 353 -2.56 0.45 14.97
C LEU A 353 -2.47 1.84 15.59
N ARG A 354 -3.21 2.80 15.02
CA ARG A 354 -3.14 4.20 15.43
C ARG A 354 -3.58 4.38 16.90
N PRO A 355 -2.80 5.08 17.74
CA PRO A 355 -3.16 5.31 19.12
C PRO A 355 -4.52 6.01 19.24
N SER A 356 -5.37 5.55 20.16
CA SER A 356 -6.70 6.14 20.37
C SER A 356 -6.65 7.63 20.72
N ALA A 357 -5.53 8.13 21.24
CA ALA A 357 -5.29 9.56 21.43
C ALA A 357 -5.24 10.33 20.10
N PHE A 358 -4.50 9.83 19.10
CA PHE A 358 -4.44 10.42 17.76
C PHE A 358 -5.79 10.33 17.04
N LEU A 359 -6.45 9.17 17.08
CA LEU A 359 -7.78 8.98 16.49
C LEU A 359 -8.82 9.97 17.07
N ASN A 360 -8.81 10.18 18.39
CA ASN A 360 -9.68 11.15 19.05
C ASN A 360 -9.28 12.61 18.79
N ALA A 361 -7.98 12.90 18.65
CA ALA A 361 -7.48 14.23 18.31
C ALA A 361 -7.91 14.63 16.89
N GLY A 362 -7.71 13.77 15.89
CA GLY A 362 -8.17 14.02 14.52
C GLY A 362 -9.68 14.19 14.41
N ALA A 363 -10.47 13.35 15.10
CA ALA A 363 -11.92 13.50 15.09
C ALA A 363 -12.39 14.79 15.80
N LYS A 364 -11.69 15.26 16.84
CA LYS A 364 -11.93 16.56 17.49
C LYS A 364 -11.55 17.73 16.56
N PHE A 365 -10.36 17.67 15.97
CA PHE A 365 -9.86 18.66 15.02
C PHE A 365 -10.81 18.85 13.84
N LEU A 366 -11.30 17.75 13.25
CA LEU A 366 -12.27 17.82 12.16
C LEU A 366 -13.64 18.37 12.60
N CYS A 367 -14.07 18.11 13.85
CA CYS A 367 -15.25 18.79 14.40
C CYS A 367 -15.06 20.31 14.52
N GLU A 368 -13.87 20.76 14.93
CA GLU A 368 -13.55 22.19 15.06
C GLU A 368 -13.46 22.86 13.68
N ALA A 369 -12.77 22.22 12.73
CA ALA A 369 -12.65 22.70 11.34
C ALA A 369 -14.00 22.77 10.60
N MET A 370 -14.95 21.87 10.89
CA MET A 370 -16.32 21.90 10.36
C MET A 370 -17.32 22.68 11.24
N ALA A 371 -16.86 23.36 12.29
CA ALA A 371 -17.71 24.10 13.25
C ALA A 371 -18.89 23.27 13.82
N VAL A 372 -18.66 21.99 14.11
CA VAL A 372 -19.69 21.01 14.47
C VAL A 372 -20.32 21.34 15.83
N PRO A 373 -21.65 21.58 15.91
CA PRO A 373 -22.31 21.87 17.18
C PRO A 373 -22.21 20.69 18.15
N ALA A 374 -21.86 20.96 19.41
CA ALA A 374 -21.76 19.94 20.45
C ALA A 374 -23.06 19.13 20.65
N ALA A 375 -24.22 19.71 20.32
CA ALA A 375 -25.52 19.05 20.35
C ALA A 375 -25.68 17.87 19.35
N LEU A 376 -24.82 17.76 18.32
CA LEU A 376 -24.86 16.62 17.38
C LEU A 376 -24.17 15.36 17.92
N ALA A 377 -23.36 15.50 18.97
CA ALA A 377 -22.66 14.41 19.63
C ALA A 377 -23.62 13.28 20.06
N ALA A 378 -23.07 12.09 20.27
CA ALA A 378 -23.89 10.93 20.57
C ALA A 378 -24.47 10.98 22.01
N PRO A 379 -25.70 10.48 22.24
CA PRO A 379 -26.37 10.58 23.56
C PRO A 379 -25.66 9.87 24.72
N SER A 380 -24.80 8.89 24.44
CA SER A 380 -24.02 8.17 25.45
C SER A 380 -22.52 8.26 25.13
N PRO A 381 -21.64 8.27 26.15
CA PRO A 381 -20.21 8.23 25.92
C PRO A 381 -19.81 6.93 25.20
N PRO A 382 -18.71 6.95 24.40
CA PRO A 382 -18.19 5.73 23.80
C PRO A 382 -17.82 4.69 24.87
N PRO A 383 -18.01 3.39 24.59
CA PRO A 383 -17.69 2.33 25.55
C PRO A 383 -16.19 2.40 25.94
N ARG A 384 -15.84 1.99 27.16
CA ARG A 384 -14.48 2.15 27.75
C ARG A 384 -13.29 1.62 26.94
N ARG A 385 -13.52 0.83 25.88
CA ARG A 385 -12.49 0.33 24.95
C ARG A 385 -12.57 0.89 23.52
N GLY A 386 -13.53 1.78 23.23
CA GLY A 386 -13.63 2.52 21.96
C GLY A 386 -13.83 1.67 20.71
N ARG A 387 -14.22 0.39 20.82
CA ARG A 387 -14.40 -0.53 19.67
C ARG A 387 -15.87 -0.61 19.22
N LEU A 388 -16.05 -0.88 17.93
CA LEU A 388 -17.35 -1.20 17.33
C LEU A 388 -17.91 -2.52 17.90
N PRO A 389 -19.24 -2.67 18.08
CA PRO A 389 -19.83 -3.86 18.71
C PRO A 389 -19.41 -5.20 18.07
N TRP A 390 -19.33 -5.28 16.74
CA TRP A 390 -18.93 -6.50 16.03
C TRP A 390 -17.42 -6.80 16.08
N LEU A 391 -16.59 -5.83 16.50
CA LEU A 391 -15.17 -6.04 16.78
C LEU A 391 -14.90 -6.45 18.24
N SER A 392 -15.95 -6.79 19.01
CA SER A 392 -15.85 -7.06 20.46
C SER A 392 -16.08 -8.52 20.89
N GLY A 393 -16.47 -9.41 19.97
CA GLY A 393 -16.85 -10.81 20.28
C GLY A 393 -15.99 -11.89 19.62
N THR A 394 -15.11 -11.53 18.70
CA THR A 394 -14.20 -12.45 18.01
C THR A 394 -12.76 -12.12 18.38
N GLY A 395 -11.87 -13.11 18.27
CA GLY A 395 -10.43 -12.87 18.13
C GLY A 395 -10.05 -12.21 16.80
N ALA A 396 -10.95 -11.39 16.22
CA ALA A 396 -10.68 -10.53 15.10
C ALA A 396 -9.76 -9.40 15.57
N ARG A 397 -8.47 -9.75 15.60
CA ARG A 397 -7.49 -8.94 14.90
C ARG A 397 -8.17 -8.50 13.61
N ILE A 398 -8.38 -7.20 13.40
CA ILE A 398 -8.18 -6.69 12.04
C ILE A 398 -6.78 -7.21 11.71
N PRO A 399 -6.62 -8.09 10.70
CA PRO A 399 -5.32 -8.68 10.44
C PRO A 399 -4.30 -7.56 10.30
N PHE A 400 -3.11 -7.75 10.84
CA PHE A 400 -1.98 -6.81 10.78
C PHE A 400 -1.39 -6.77 9.34
N HIS A 401 -2.27 -6.98 8.35
CA HIS A 401 -2.03 -7.69 7.10
C HIS A 401 -3.31 -7.69 6.21
N LEU A 402 -4.00 -6.54 6.13
CA LEU A 402 -4.81 -6.22 4.93
C LEU A 402 -3.92 -5.62 3.82
N MET A 403 -2.67 -5.27 4.16
CA MET A 403 -1.55 -5.10 3.24
C MET A 403 -0.64 -6.33 3.30
N ALA A 404 -0.15 -6.75 2.14
CA ALA A 404 0.65 -7.96 1.90
C ALA A 404 -0.07 -9.30 2.13
N ASN A 405 0.16 -10.21 1.18
CA ASN A 405 -0.26 -11.60 1.26
C ASN A 405 0.90 -12.35 1.92
N PRO A 406 0.72 -13.06 3.05
CA PRO A 406 1.83 -13.78 3.66
C PRO A 406 2.31 -14.93 2.79
N ALA A 407 1.55 -15.39 1.79
CA ALA A 407 2.07 -16.30 0.77
C ALA A 407 2.95 -15.60 -0.28
N ALA A 408 2.75 -14.31 -0.55
CA ALA A 408 3.66 -13.53 -1.41
C ALA A 408 4.93 -13.14 -0.65
N ASP A 409 4.81 -12.77 0.63
CA ASP A 409 5.96 -12.55 1.50
C ASP A 409 6.71 -13.85 1.79
N VAL A 410 6.02 -15.00 1.93
CA VAL A 410 6.67 -16.31 2.04
C VAL A 410 7.22 -16.82 0.70
N GLU A 411 6.62 -16.52 -0.46
CA GLU A 411 7.24 -16.83 -1.76
C GLU A 411 8.49 -15.97 -2.00
N LEU A 412 8.46 -14.69 -1.63
CA LEU A 412 9.60 -13.79 -1.71
C LEU A 412 10.68 -14.15 -0.68
N GLU A 413 10.32 -14.38 0.59
CA GLU A 413 11.23 -14.85 1.63
C GLU A 413 11.76 -16.26 1.38
N ALA A 414 11.00 -17.18 0.78
CA ALA A 414 11.51 -18.49 0.39
C ALA A 414 12.49 -18.37 -0.78
N ALA A 415 12.14 -17.61 -1.82
CA ALA A 415 13.04 -17.32 -2.94
C ALA A 415 14.34 -16.64 -2.47
N LEU A 416 14.26 -15.73 -1.49
CA LEU A 416 15.42 -15.07 -0.89
C LEU A 416 16.19 -16.00 0.06
N ARG A 417 15.54 -16.81 0.89
CA ARG A 417 16.21 -17.72 1.85
C ARG A 417 16.90 -18.89 1.16
N ASP A 418 16.27 -19.51 0.16
CA ASP A 418 16.92 -20.58 -0.62
C ASP A 418 18.17 -20.04 -1.35
N SER A 419 18.06 -18.83 -1.93
CA SER A 419 19.21 -18.12 -2.54
C SER A 419 20.34 -17.79 -1.54
N VAL A 420 19.99 -17.44 -0.31
CA VAL A 420 20.98 -17.11 0.74
C VAL A 420 21.60 -18.35 1.38
N GLN A 421 20.86 -19.46 1.55
CA GLN A 421 21.41 -20.70 2.13
C GLN A 421 22.41 -21.40 1.19
N ASP A 422 22.15 -21.41 -0.13
CA ASP A 422 23.15 -21.88 -1.10
C ASP A 422 24.39 -20.96 -1.14
N SER A 423 24.19 -19.65 -1.01
CA SER A 423 25.29 -18.68 -0.91
C SER A 423 26.17 -18.85 0.34
N GLN A 424 25.63 -19.39 1.45
CA GLN A 424 26.41 -19.66 2.66
C GLN A 424 27.20 -20.97 2.56
N ARG A 425 26.71 -21.99 1.84
CA ARG A 425 27.47 -23.23 1.58
C ARG A 425 28.72 -22.99 0.71
N GLY A 426 28.68 -22.00 -0.17
CA GLY A 426 29.85 -21.57 -0.96
C GLY A 426 30.98 -20.91 -0.15
N ARG A 427 30.70 -20.31 1.01
CA ARG A 427 31.71 -19.55 1.80
C ARG A 427 32.81 -20.43 2.39
N GLY A 428 32.58 -21.73 2.56
CA GLY A 428 33.59 -22.68 3.02
C GLY A 428 34.79 -22.83 2.05
N ALA A 429 34.60 -22.57 0.76
CA ALA A 429 35.67 -22.68 -0.24
C ALA A 429 36.55 -21.42 -0.35
N ASN A 430 36.01 -20.23 -0.05
CA ASN A 430 36.75 -18.97 -0.21
C ASN A 430 37.87 -18.77 0.82
N ASN A 431 37.74 -19.33 2.03
CA ASN A 431 38.79 -19.25 3.05
C ASN A 431 40.08 -19.98 2.59
N THR A 432 39.95 -21.10 1.86
CA THR A 432 41.08 -21.86 1.31
C THR A 432 41.79 -21.08 0.21
N ILE A 433 41.04 -20.37 -0.64
CA ILE A 433 41.59 -19.58 -1.76
C ILE A 433 42.31 -18.32 -1.24
N GLN A 434 41.76 -17.63 -0.22
CA GLN A 434 42.47 -16.51 0.40
C GLN A 434 43.79 -16.93 1.07
N GLN A 435 43.81 -18.07 1.77
CA GLN A 435 45.06 -18.59 2.36
C GLN A 435 46.12 -18.93 1.29
N GLN A 436 45.72 -19.43 0.12
CA GLN A 436 46.63 -19.70 -1.00
C GLN A 436 47.15 -18.41 -1.67
N LEU A 437 46.29 -17.41 -1.86
CA LEU A 437 46.67 -16.10 -2.41
C LEU A 437 47.62 -15.33 -1.47
N GLU A 438 47.44 -15.46 -0.16
CA GLU A 438 48.31 -14.82 0.83
C GLU A 438 49.71 -15.47 0.88
N GLN A 439 49.79 -16.80 0.73
CA GLN A 439 51.08 -17.49 0.54
C GLN A 439 51.78 -17.08 -0.77
N GLN A 440 51.04 -16.91 -1.88
CA GLN A 440 51.63 -16.41 -3.13
C GLN A 440 52.13 -14.97 -3.02
N ARG A 441 51.40 -14.07 -2.34
CA ARG A 441 51.87 -12.70 -2.08
C ARG A 441 53.16 -12.65 -1.26
N GLN A 442 53.28 -13.50 -0.24
CA GLN A 442 54.51 -13.58 0.56
C GLN A 442 55.70 -14.10 -0.24
N GLN A 443 55.49 -14.99 -1.22
CA GLN A 443 56.54 -15.44 -2.14
C GLN A 443 56.92 -14.37 -3.18
N GLN A 444 55.96 -13.59 -3.68
CA GLN A 444 56.24 -12.51 -4.64
C GLN A 444 56.93 -11.29 -4.01
N GLN A 445 56.64 -10.97 -2.75
CA GLN A 445 57.34 -9.88 -2.03
C GLN A 445 58.83 -10.16 -1.74
N ALA A 446 59.31 -11.37 -1.98
CA ALA A 446 60.73 -11.73 -1.87
C ALA A 446 61.57 -11.44 -3.14
N ALA A 447 60.93 -11.01 -4.25
CA ALA A 447 61.61 -10.64 -5.50
C ALA A 447 61.20 -9.20 -5.90
N GLY A 448 62.12 -8.24 -5.76
CA GLY A 448 61.81 -6.82 -5.95
C GLY A 448 62.20 -6.24 -7.32
N ASP A 449 61.36 -5.33 -7.83
CA ASP A 449 61.71 -4.04 -8.48
C ASP A 449 60.39 -3.29 -8.82
N PRO A 450 60.17 -2.01 -8.43
CA PRO A 450 58.92 -1.31 -8.71
C PRO A 450 59.00 -0.46 -9.99
N ARG A 451 58.03 -0.63 -10.90
CA ARG A 451 57.73 0.36 -11.95
C ARG A 451 56.25 0.70 -12.00
N VAL A 452 55.97 1.97 -12.24
CA VAL A 452 54.64 2.57 -12.36
C VAL A 452 54.03 2.20 -13.73
N PRO A 453 52.77 1.73 -13.81
CA PRO A 453 52.12 1.43 -15.08
C PRO A 453 51.33 2.62 -15.67
N GLU A 454 51.24 2.59 -17.00
CA GLU A 454 50.62 3.58 -17.90
C GLU A 454 49.11 3.27 -18.18
N PRO A 455 48.36 4.05 -19.00
CA PRO A 455 46.89 4.13 -18.92
C PRO A 455 46.08 2.89 -19.35
N ALA A 456 46.70 1.82 -19.84
CA ALA A 456 46.00 0.57 -20.20
C ALA A 456 45.23 -0.04 -19.00
N ALA A 457 45.69 0.22 -17.77
CA ALA A 457 45.07 -0.31 -16.55
C ALA A 457 43.64 0.20 -16.27
N ALA A 458 43.22 1.32 -16.87
CA ALA A 458 41.89 1.88 -16.64
C ALA A 458 40.78 1.11 -17.39
N GLU A 459 41.05 0.71 -18.63
CA GLU A 459 40.08 -0.05 -19.44
C GLU A 459 39.90 -1.46 -18.86
N ASP A 460 41.00 -2.14 -18.51
CA ASP A 460 40.99 -3.43 -17.82
C ASP A 460 40.26 -3.38 -16.46
N ASP A 461 40.38 -2.29 -15.70
CA ASP A 461 39.66 -2.12 -14.44
C ASP A 461 38.15 -1.93 -14.64
N ILE A 462 37.74 -1.21 -15.67
CA ILE A 462 36.32 -1.07 -16.05
C ILE A 462 35.76 -2.42 -16.50
N VAL A 463 36.46 -3.13 -17.40
CA VAL A 463 36.03 -4.45 -17.89
C VAL A 463 35.92 -5.45 -16.74
N ARG A 464 36.94 -5.52 -15.87
CA ARG A 464 36.92 -6.37 -14.67
C ARG A 464 35.75 -6.05 -13.76
N LYS A 465 35.53 -4.78 -13.40
CA LYS A 465 34.41 -4.37 -12.54
C LYS A 465 33.05 -4.70 -13.16
N LEU A 466 32.89 -4.53 -14.47
CA LEU A 466 31.66 -4.91 -15.18
C LEU A 466 31.44 -6.43 -15.19
N THR A 467 32.50 -7.23 -15.33
CA THR A 467 32.42 -8.69 -15.23
C THR A 467 32.16 -9.17 -13.79
N GLU A 468 32.71 -8.51 -12.77
CA GLU A 468 32.36 -8.70 -11.36
C GLU A 468 30.88 -8.34 -11.08
N LEU A 469 30.35 -7.33 -11.77
CA LEU A 469 28.92 -6.98 -11.82
C LEU A 469 28.09 -7.90 -12.74
N GLY A 470 28.65 -9.02 -13.21
CA GLY A 470 27.91 -10.06 -13.93
C GLY A 470 27.53 -9.76 -15.39
N PHE A 471 28.09 -8.71 -16.00
CA PHE A 471 28.03 -8.54 -17.46
C PHE A 471 29.00 -9.52 -18.14
N THR A 472 28.69 -9.94 -19.37
CA THR A 472 29.63 -10.79 -20.12
C THR A 472 30.87 -9.98 -20.51
N GLU A 473 32.03 -10.64 -20.64
CA GLU A 473 33.29 -9.99 -21.00
C GLU A 473 33.19 -9.21 -22.34
N ALA A 474 32.39 -9.71 -23.29
CA ALA A 474 32.10 -9.02 -24.54
C ALA A 474 31.25 -7.75 -24.35
N GLU A 475 30.29 -7.74 -23.42
CA GLU A 475 29.50 -6.56 -23.07
C GLU A 475 30.34 -5.55 -22.28
N ALA A 476 31.13 -6.04 -21.33
CA ALA A 476 32.05 -5.23 -20.53
C ALA A 476 33.09 -4.52 -21.42
N SER A 477 33.73 -5.25 -22.34
CA SER A 477 34.69 -4.71 -23.32
C SER A 477 34.04 -3.83 -24.39
N GLU A 478 32.77 -4.02 -24.73
CA GLU A 478 32.06 -3.06 -25.59
C GLU A 478 31.80 -1.75 -24.85
N ALA A 479 31.35 -1.83 -23.59
CA ALA A 479 30.99 -0.64 -22.81
C ALA A 479 32.19 0.21 -22.37
N SER A 480 33.34 -0.41 -22.09
CA SER A 480 34.59 0.31 -21.77
C SER A 480 35.04 1.24 -22.89
N LYS A 481 34.72 0.92 -24.15
CA LYS A 481 35.06 1.73 -25.33
C LYS A 481 34.19 2.96 -25.52
N HIS A 482 33.00 3.00 -24.91
CA HIS A 482 32.06 4.13 -25.03
C HIS A 482 32.12 5.07 -23.81
N HIS A 483 32.66 4.61 -22.66
CA HIS A 483 32.69 5.37 -21.42
C HIS A 483 33.93 5.11 -20.55
N ASP A 484 34.66 6.18 -20.24
CA ASP A 484 35.88 6.18 -19.42
C ASP A 484 35.65 5.94 -17.91
N THR A 485 34.44 5.49 -17.52
CA THR A 485 34.04 5.24 -16.12
C THR A 485 33.17 3.99 -16.04
N THR A 486 33.30 3.23 -14.96
CA THR A 486 32.47 2.04 -14.71
C THR A 486 30.98 2.43 -14.65
N GLU A 487 30.67 3.59 -14.07
CA GLU A 487 29.32 4.13 -13.93
C GLU A 487 28.68 4.45 -15.30
N GLY A 488 29.43 5.10 -16.21
CA GLY A 488 28.97 5.37 -17.57
C GLY A 488 28.77 4.08 -18.39
N ALA A 489 29.71 3.15 -18.26
CA ALA A 489 29.66 1.86 -18.96
C ALA A 489 28.48 0.98 -18.50
N VAL A 490 28.14 0.97 -17.19
CA VAL A 490 26.93 0.31 -16.68
C VAL A 490 25.66 0.96 -17.26
N ALA A 491 25.57 2.29 -17.27
CA ALA A 491 24.40 3.00 -17.80
C ALA A 491 24.17 2.68 -19.29
N TYR A 492 25.22 2.67 -20.09
CA TYR A 492 25.20 2.29 -21.51
C TYR A 492 24.70 0.85 -21.72
N LEU A 493 25.17 -0.12 -20.95
CA LEU A 493 24.75 -1.51 -21.07
C LEU A 493 23.29 -1.74 -20.68
N LEU A 494 22.78 -0.99 -19.70
CA LEU A 494 21.37 -1.03 -19.32
C LEU A 494 20.47 -0.39 -20.39
N GLU A 495 20.87 0.76 -20.95
CA GLU A 495 20.13 1.44 -22.02
C GLU A 495 20.07 0.61 -23.32
N LYS A 496 21.15 -0.14 -23.64
CA LYS A 496 21.24 -1.02 -24.82
C LYS A 496 20.44 -2.33 -24.68
N LYS A 497 20.00 -2.72 -23.47
CA LYS A 497 19.30 -3.99 -23.18
C LYS A 497 17.77 -3.93 -23.07
N GLY A 498 17.18 -2.74 -22.84
CA GLY A 498 15.73 -2.48 -22.93
C GLY A 498 14.87 -2.82 -21.71
#